data_AF-A0A661CWB5-F1
#
_entry.id   AF-A0A661CWB5-F1
#
_cell.length_a   1.000
_cell.length_b   1.000
_cell.length_c   1.000
_cell.angle_alpha   90.00
_cell.angle_beta   90.00
_cell.angle_gamma   90.00
#
_symmetry.space_group_name_H-M   'P 1'
#
loop_
_entity.id
_entity.type
_entity.pdbx_description
1 polymer ?
#
loop_
_entity_poly.entity_id
_entity_poly.type
_entity_poly.pdbx_seq_one_letter_code
_entity_poly.pdbx_strand_id
1 'polypeptide(L)'
;MMIDVAKPQKITIFAERGIKITTSDWHPFFVMEQITFSKQCPLCDKPLKNKNAFAAHLMHRSACRENYRKRAKYKVVEKRADELKKGDYILQNAQNLLPEKSQLNSELAYLLGFVIGDGSIAEVKKNRKNKNVTHYRVRFFSKAKPTLEKIVHILNHCFDCEVKPLKDGKHERFIIETTAITDLLFQYHLITGNKADTSAIPAEVKRHLSKENFYSFLAGLIDSDGHIDKRDGNIEYCTVSEKMADDIVEMCTIAGVLSSKHGKITRKETGVIIYRVVISASQTTLLKEKLPLQKGKTSIKDGLSNRLKRHLPIVRVSRTSKLEVQDNEFYDLTTKHNHNYLAGNNSFVFVHNTVLHLYMNERISGAQA
;
A
#
# COMPACT_ATOMS: atom_id res chain seq x y z
N MET A 1 32.97 18.98 5.60
CA MET A 1 32.15 18.99 6.84
C MET A 1 32.33 17.62 7.51
N MET A 2 32.47 17.54 8.83
CA MET A 2 32.57 16.25 9.55
C MET A 2 31.19 15.91 10.10
N ILE A 3 30.62 14.81 9.63
CA ILE A 3 29.28 14.36 10.01
C ILE A 3 29.43 13.29 11.08
N ASP A 4 29.00 13.62 12.30
CA ASP A 4 29.04 12.71 13.43
C ASP A 4 27.72 11.95 13.53
N VAL A 5 27.79 10.68 13.15
CA VAL A 5 26.59 9.84 13.08
C VAL A 5 26.16 9.25 14.40
N ALA A 6 27.06 9.28 15.38
CA ALA A 6 26.87 8.79 16.73
C ALA A 6 26.15 9.80 17.62
N LYS A 7 25.69 10.95 17.09
CA LYS A 7 24.86 11.86 17.88
C LYS A 7 23.49 11.23 18.18
N PRO A 8 23.06 11.21 19.46
CA PRO A 8 21.77 10.64 19.87
C PRO A 8 20.58 11.50 19.42
N GLN A 9 20.81 12.76 19.04
CA GLN A 9 19.78 13.63 18.50
C GLN A 9 19.50 13.25 17.03
N LYS A 10 18.34 12.64 16.78
CA LYS A 10 17.87 12.26 15.44
C LYS A 10 16.73 13.16 14.99
N ILE A 11 16.42 13.10 13.70
CA ILE A 11 15.27 13.80 13.11
C ILE A 11 14.18 12.80 12.74
N THR A 12 12.96 13.10 13.19
CA THR A 12 11.75 12.40 12.76
C THR A 12 10.96 13.27 11.80
N ILE A 13 10.69 12.71 10.63
CA ILE A 13 9.89 13.31 9.57
C ILE A 13 8.49 12.70 9.63
N PHE A 14 7.49 13.57 9.71
CA PHE A 14 6.08 13.19 9.64
C PHE A 14 5.49 13.72 8.35
N ALA A 15 4.89 12.86 7.53
CA ALA A 15 4.24 13.24 6.28
C ALA A 15 2.80 12.73 6.22
N GLU A 16 2.08 13.15 5.17
CA GLU A 16 0.75 12.63 4.86
C GLU A 16 0.72 11.09 4.84
N ARG A 17 -0.48 10.51 4.97
CA ARG A 17 -0.71 9.04 4.98
C ARG A 17 -0.08 8.31 6.17
N GLY A 18 0.26 9.04 7.23
CA GLY A 18 0.78 8.49 8.47
C GLY A 18 2.27 8.14 8.40
N ILE A 19 2.99 8.61 7.37
CA ILE A 19 4.42 8.34 7.23
C ILE A 19 5.16 8.95 8.42
N LYS A 20 5.94 8.09 9.07
CA LYS A 20 6.86 8.44 10.15
C LYS A 20 8.20 7.79 9.84
N ILE A 21 9.23 8.60 9.64
CA ILE A 21 10.60 8.15 9.37
C ILE A 21 11.50 8.84 10.38
N THR A 22 12.23 8.06 11.17
CA THR A 22 13.27 8.58 12.05
C THR A 22 14.60 8.22 11.44
N THR A 23 15.45 9.22 11.24
CA THR A 23 16.74 9.06 10.59
C THR A 23 17.72 10.11 11.11
N SER A 24 18.96 10.01 10.67
CA SER A 24 19.96 11.03 10.87
C SER A 24 19.71 12.29 10.04
N ASP A 25 20.25 13.40 10.52
CA ASP A 25 20.14 14.73 9.90
C ASP A 25 20.56 14.77 8.43
N TRP A 26 21.62 14.05 8.09
CA TRP A 26 22.23 14.07 6.76
C TRP A 26 21.57 13.12 5.76
N HIS A 27 20.59 12.30 6.19
CA HIS A 27 20.07 11.25 5.33
C HIS A 27 19.24 11.85 4.17
N PRO A 28 19.56 11.53 2.89
CA PRO A 28 18.96 12.20 1.75
C PRO A 28 17.58 11.65 1.35
N PHE A 29 16.69 12.57 1.00
CA PHE A 29 15.35 12.30 0.46
C PHE A 29 15.19 12.87 -0.94
N PHE A 30 14.48 12.14 -1.81
CA PHE A 30 14.06 12.66 -3.10
C PHE A 30 12.83 13.57 -2.92
N VAL A 31 13.02 14.86 -3.18
CA VAL A 31 12.00 15.89 -3.04
C VAL A 31 11.61 16.42 -4.42
N MET A 32 10.32 16.53 -4.65
CA MET A 32 9.77 17.06 -5.88
C MET A 32 9.51 18.56 -5.74
N GLU A 33 10.23 19.37 -6.52
CA GLU A 33 10.11 20.82 -6.51
C GLU A 33 9.52 21.34 -7.82
N GLN A 34 8.65 22.35 -7.72
CA GLN A 34 8.14 23.04 -8.90
C GLN A 34 9.26 23.86 -9.54
N ILE A 35 9.44 23.72 -10.84
CA ILE A 35 10.36 24.55 -11.61
C ILE A 35 9.75 25.95 -11.67
N THR A 36 10.38 26.89 -10.94
CA THR A 36 9.96 28.28 -10.95
C THR A 36 10.67 29.04 -12.08
N PHE A 37 10.01 30.07 -12.59
CA PHE A 37 10.58 31.01 -13.55
C PHE A 37 10.41 32.43 -13.03
N SER A 38 11.25 33.33 -13.55
CA SER A 38 11.29 34.75 -13.20
C SER A 38 10.05 35.50 -13.75
N LYS A 39 10.06 36.83 -13.74
CA LYS A 39 9.02 37.66 -14.35
C LYS A 39 9.09 37.64 -15.90
N GLN A 40 9.37 36.50 -16.50
CA GLN A 40 9.47 36.29 -17.94
C GLN A 40 8.88 34.93 -18.31
N CYS A 41 8.32 34.82 -19.51
CA CYS A 41 7.82 33.57 -20.04
C CYS A 41 8.99 32.61 -20.29
N PRO A 42 9.04 31.41 -19.68
CA PRO A 42 10.18 30.50 -19.80
C PRO A 42 10.34 29.88 -21.20
N LEU A 43 9.47 30.22 -22.17
CA LEU A 43 9.43 29.62 -23.50
C LEU A 43 9.72 30.60 -24.64
N CYS A 44 9.50 31.90 -24.41
CA CYS A 44 9.72 32.93 -25.42
C CYS A 44 10.35 34.20 -24.83
N ASP A 45 10.77 34.13 -23.57
CA ASP A 45 11.46 35.18 -22.78
C ASP A 45 10.73 36.52 -22.66
N LYS A 46 9.47 36.60 -23.12
CA LYS A 46 8.66 37.81 -23.00
C LYS A 46 8.45 38.18 -21.52
N PRO A 47 8.64 39.45 -21.14
CA PRO A 47 8.42 39.90 -19.79
C PRO A 47 6.95 39.74 -19.38
N LEU A 48 6.74 39.37 -18.12
CA LEU A 48 5.44 39.18 -17.49
C LEU A 48 5.34 40.14 -16.31
N LYS A 49 4.16 40.76 -16.13
CA LYS A 49 3.91 41.67 -14.99
C LYS A 49 4.16 40.98 -13.64
N ASN A 50 3.72 39.73 -13.52
CA ASN A 50 3.93 38.85 -12.36
C ASN A 50 3.73 37.37 -12.77
N LYS A 51 3.94 36.44 -11.84
CA LYS A 51 3.75 34.99 -12.09
C LYS A 51 2.32 34.64 -12.52
N ASN A 52 1.30 35.34 -12.00
CA ASN A 52 -0.10 35.09 -12.33
C ASN A 52 -0.45 35.48 -13.77
N ALA A 53 0.26 36.48 -14.33
CA ALA A 53 0.11 36.89 -15.73
C ALA A 53 0.57 35.81 -16.73
N PHE A 54 1.27 34.77 -16.28
CA PHE A 54 1.68 33.66 -17.14
C PHE A 54 0.49 32.86 -17.67
N ALA A 55 -0.55 32.65 -16.87
CA ALA A 55 -1.75 31.93 -17.32
C ALA A 55 -2.42 32.67 -18.48
N ALA A 56 -2.59 33.99 -18.35
CA ALA A 56 -3.10 34.84 -19.42
C ALA A 56 -2.18 34.82 -20.66
N HIS A 57 -0.86 34.87 -20.46
CA HIS A 57 0.10 34.74 -21.56
C HIS A 57 -0.09 33.43 -22.36
N LEU A 58 -0.24 32.29 -21.68
CA LEU A 58 -0.51 31.01 -22.33
C LEU A 58 -1.86 30.97 -23.05
N MET A 59 -2.87 31.71 -22.58
CA MET A 59 -4.15 31.80 -23.30
C MET A 59 -4.01 32.49 -24.66
N HIS A 60 -3.24 33.58 -24.73
CA HIS A 60 -3.06 34.38 -25.94
C HIS A 60 -1.94 33.89 -26.87
N ARG A 61 -1.01 33.06 -26.39
CA ARG A 61 0.12 32.52 -27.17
C ARG A 61 -0.01 31.01 -27.31
N SER A 62 -0.69 30.57 -28.37
CA SER A 62 -0.92 29.14 -28.67
C SER A 62 0.37 28.32 -28.71
N ALA A 63 1.43 28.83 -29.35
CA ALA A 63 2.75 28.17 -29.41
C ALA A 63 3.37 27.97 -28.01
N CYS A 64 3.32 28.99 -27.15
CA CYS A 64 3.80 28.87 -25.77
C CYS A 64 2.95 27.89 -24.96
N ARG A 65 1.63 27.89 -25.15
CA ARG A 65 0.73 26.92 -24.49
C ARG A 65 1.06 25.48 -24.83
N GLU A 66 1.32 25.20 -26.11
CA GLU A 66 1.65 23.85 -26.56
C GLU A 66 3.01 23.41 -26.04
N ASN A 67 4.03 24.26 -26.13
CA ASN A 67 5.36 23.96 -25.62
C ASN A 67 5.37 23.80 -24.09
N TYR A 68 4.59 24.62 -23.36
CA TYR A 68 4.45 24.50 -21.91
C TYR A 68 3.80 23.17 -21.50
N ARG A 69 2.84 22.67 -22.27
CA ARG A 69 2.22 21.36 -22.03
C ARG A 69 3.24 20.22 -22.11
N LYS A 70 4.25 20.33 -22.97
CA LYS A 70 5.29 19.30 -23.16
C LYS A 70 6.45 19.44 -22.15
N ARG A 71 6.72 20.63 -21.63
CA ARG A 71 7.83 20.88 -20.69
C ARG A 71 7.66 20.21 -19.33
N ALA A 72 8.75 19.79 -18.68
CA ALA A 72 8.71 19.40 -17.27
C ALA A 72 8.31 20.59 -16.39
N LYS A 73 7.39 20.37 -15.44
CA LYS A 73 6.93 21.41 -14.48
C LYS A 73 7.56 21.25 -13.11
N TYR A 74 8.20 20.11 -12.89
CA TYR A 74 8.80 19.73 -11.64
C TYR A 74 10.14 19.08 -11.93
N LYS A 75 11.05 19.18 -10.98
CA LYS A 75 12.31 18.46 -10.94
C LYS A 75 12.38 17.66 -9.63
N VAL A 76 13.07 16.54 -9.68
CA VAL A 76 13.47 15.84 -8.46
C VAL A 76 14.79 16.45 -8.02
N VAL A 77 14.87 16.81 -6.75
CA VAL A 77 16.08 17.27 -6.08
C VAL A 77 16.30 16.41 -4.86
N GLU A 78 17.53 16.41 -4.36
CA GLU A 78 17.86 15.77 -3.10
C GLU A 78 17.87 16.82 -1.99
N LYS A 79 17.30 16.46 -0.84
CA LYS A 79 17.40 17.26 0.39
C LYS A 79 17.79 16.36 1.54
N ARG A 80 18.66 16.84 2.40
CA ARG A 80 18.96 16.16 3.68
C ARG A 80 17.74 16.20 4.58
N ALA A 81 17.66 15.26 5.51
CA ALA A 81 16.54 15.16 6.44
C ALA A 81 16.33 16.46 7.23
N ASP A 82 17.43 17.12 7.65
CA ASP A 82 17.43 18.40 8.38
C ASP A 82 17.02 19.62 7.52
N GLU A 83 17.04 19.49 6.19
CA GLU A 83 16.63 20.52 5.25
C GLU A 83 15.14 20.45 4.89
N LEU A 84 14.48 19.33 5.23
CA LEU A 84 13.05 19.14 4.96
C LEU A 84 12.19 20.09 5.79
N LYS A 85 11.25 20.75 5.11
CA LYS A 85 10.33 21.72 5.70
C LYS A 85 8.89 21.27 5.49
N LYS A 86 8.00 21.74 6.36
CA LYS A 86 6.55 21.57 6.18
C LYS A 86 6.15 22.06 4.79
N GLY A 87 5.53 21.17 4.02
CA GLY A 87 5.07 21.44 2.67
C GLY A 87 5.97 20.90 1.55
N ASP A 88 7.18 20.41 1.85
CA ASP A 88 7.98 19.68 0.88
C ASP A 88 7.26 18.41 0.42
N TYR A 89 7.50 17.99 -0.82
CA TYR A 89 6.86 16.81 -1.43
C TYR A 89 7.89 15.70 -1.62
N ILE A 90 7.85 14.68 -0.76
CA ILE A 90 8.74 13.52 -0.86
C ILE A 90 8.18 12.57 -1.91
N LEU A 91 9.05 12.04 -2.78
CA LEU A 91 8.68 11.11 -3.83
C LEU A 91 8.27 9.74 -3.26
N GLN A 92 7.19 9.19 -3.78
CA GLN A 92 6.65 7.89 -3.38
C GLN A 92 6.70 6.89 -4.53
N ASN A 93 6.72 5.60 -4.19
CA ASN A 93 6.55 4.56 -5.19
C ASN A 93 5.13 4.56 -5.77
N ALA A 94 5.05 4.60 -7.10
CA ALA A 94 3.83 4.31 -7.85
C ALA A 94 4.06 3.29 -8.97
N GLN A 95 5.21 2.63 -8.96
CA GLN A 95 5.52 1.53 -9.85
C GLN A 95 5.23 0.21 -9.14
N ASN A 96 4.75 -0.77 -9.90
CA ASN A 96 4.59 -2.12 -9.37
C ASN A 96 5.95 -2.83 -9.40
N LEU A 97 6.51 -3.05 -8.21
CA LEU A 97 7.82 -3.67 -7.99
C LEU A 97 7.72 -5.18 -7.72
N LEU A 98 6.52 -5.76 -7.74
CA LEU A 98 6.35 -7.21 -7.64
C LEU A 98 6.98 -7.91 -8.86
N PRO A 99 7.38 -9.18 -8.72
CA PRO A 99 7.81 -9.99 -9.86
C PRO A 99 6.69 -10.09 -10.89
N GLU A 100 7.04 -10.25 -12.18
CA GLU A 100 6.05 -10.36 -13.26
C GLU A 100 5.09 -11.52 -13.03
N LYS A 101 5.63 -12.70 -12.72
CA LYS A 101 4.86 -13.95 -12.55
C LYS A 101 5.29 -14.70 -11.30
N SER A 102 4.44 -15.62 -10.86
CA SER A 102 4.74 -16.60 -9.82
C SER A 102 3.93 -17.88 -10.06
N GLN A 103 4.14 -18.91 -9.24
CA GLN A 103 3.36 -20.15 -9.30
C GLN A 103 1.91 -19.98 -8.82
N LEU A 104 1.61 -18.90 -8.08
CA LEU A 104 0.27 -18.61 -7.60
C LEU A 104 -0.53 -17.92 -8.71
N ASN A 105 -1.53 -18.60 -9.26
CA ASN A 105 -2.40 -17.99 -10.27
C ASN A 105 -3.39 -16.99 -9.64
N SER A 106 -4.03 -16.17 -10.47
CA SER A 106 -4.93 -15.09 -10.03
C SER A 106 -6.21 -15.59 -9.34
N GLU A 107 -6.70 -16.80 -9.66
CA GLU A 107 -7.87 -17.40 -9.01
C GLU A 107 -7.56 -17.81 -7.58
N LEU A 108 -6.46 -18.55 -7.39
CA LEU A 108 -5.97 -18.97 -6.09
C LEU A 108 -5.55 -17.76 -5.24
N ALA A 109 -4.97 -16.73 -5.85
CA ALA A 109 -4.64 -15.49 -5.16
C ALA A 109 -5.90 -14.80 -4.60
N TYR A 110 -6.98 -14.72 -5.39
CA TYR A 110 -8.28 -14.22 -4.91
C TYR A 110 -8.80 -15.04 -3.73
N LEU A 111 -8.75 -16.37 -3.84
CA LEU A 111 -9.20 -17.28 -2.79
C LEU A 111 -8.41 -17.09 -1.49
N LEU A 112 -7.07 -17.01 -1.57
CA LEU A 112 -6.21 -16.76 -0.41
C LEU A 112 -6.50 -15.41 0.24
N GLY A 113 -6.66 -14.35 -0.56
CA GLY A 113 -7.06 -13.03 -0.07
C GLY A 113 -8.38 -13.08 0.69
N PHE A 114 -9.38 -13.78 0.15
CA PHE A 114 -10.67 -13.93 0.81
C PHE A 114 -10.55 -14.72 2.13
N VAL A 115 -9.81 -15.84 2.13
CA VAL A 115 -9.62 -16.68 3.33
C VAL A 115 -8.91 -15.92 4.45
N ILE A 116 -7.92 -15.09 4.11
CA ILE A 116 -7.17 -14.31 5.09
C ILE A 116 -8.08 -13.31 5.81
N GLY A 117 -9.05 -12.72 5.11
CA GLY A 117 -9.98 -11.78 5.74
C GLY A 117 -11.10 -12.48 6.53
N ASP A 118 -11.98 -13.23 5.85
CA ASP A 118 -13.21 -13.78 6.47
C ASP A 118 -13.30 -15.32 6.39
N GLY A 119 -12.19 -15.98 6.05
CA GLY A 119 -12.14 -17.45 5.99
C GLY A 119 -12.01 -18.08 7.37
N SER A 120 -12.80 -19.12 7.61
CA SER A 120 -12.72 -19.92 8.84
C SER A 120 -12.17 -21.31 8.54
N ILE A 121 -11.11 -21.71 9.25
CA ILE A 121 -10.57 -23.08 9.23
C ILE A 121 -10.81 -23.66 10.62
N ALA A 122 -11.51 -24.78 10.69
CA ALA A 122 -11.84 -25.46 11.93
C ALA A 122 -11.33 -26.90 11.93
N GLU A 123 -10.70 -27.30 13.03
CA GLU A 123 -10.39 -28.70 13.30
C GLU A 123 -11.67 -29.44 13.70
N VAL A 124 -11.92 -30.59 13.09
CA VAL A 124 -13.06 -31.46 13.33
C VAL A 124 -12.54 -32.85 13.69
N LYS A 125 -12.66 -33.21 14.96
CA LYS A 125 -12.31 -34.55 15.46
C LYS A 125 -13.48 -35.49 15.20
N LYS A 126 -13.24 -36.58 14.48
CA LYS A 126 -14.20 -37.67 14.30
C LYS A 126 -13.71 -38.93 14.97
N ASN A 127 -14.58 -39.53 15.77
CA ASN A 127 -14.38 -40.89 16.28
C ASN A 127 -14.85 -41.88 15.22
N ARG A 128 -13.91 -42.63 14.62
CA ARG A 128 -14.24 -43.70 13.68
C ARG A 128 -13.49 -44.97 14.10
N LYS A 129 -14.24 -46.02 14.48
CA LYS A 129 -13.69 -47.33 14.91
C LYS A 129 -12.57 -47.22 15.97
N ASN A 130 -12.82 -46.51 17.08
CA ASN A 130 -11.84 -46.28 18.16
C ASN A 130 -10.52 -45.60 17.76
N LYS A 131 -10.46 -44.96 16.59
CA LYS A 131 -9.36 -44.05 16.21
C LYS A 131 -9.88 -42.63 16.11
N ASN A 132 -9.20 -41.72 16.81
CA ASN A 132 -9.39 -40.28 16.66
C ASN A 132 -8.78 -39.86 15.33
N VAL A 133 -9.61 -39.45 14.37
CA VAL A 133 -9.14 -38.87 13.11
C VAL A 133 -9.48 -37.39 13.11
N THR A 134 -8.46 -36.55 12.95
CA THR A 134 -8.59 -35.11 12.77
C THR A 134 -8.80 -34.80 11.30
N HIS A 135 -9.85 -34.03 10.99
CA HIS A 135 -10.10 -33.46 9.67
C HIS A 135 -10.22 -31.94 9.79
N TYR A 136 -9.86 -31.22 8.73
CA TYR A 136 -10.03 -29.77 8.68
C TYR A 136 -11.20 -29.40 7.79
N ARG A 137 -12.00 -28.44 8.25
CA ARG A 137 -13.11 -27.88 7.49
C ARG A 137 -12.87 -26.41 7.27
N VAL A 138 -12.97 -25.99 6.01
CA VAL A 138 -12.90 -24.60 5.60
C VAL A 138 -14.30 -24.07 5.31
N ARG A 139 -14.58 -22.86 5.78
CA ARG A 139 -15.86 -22.18 5.59
C ARG A 139 -15.65 -20.78 5.04
N PHE A 140 -16.50 -20.45 4.09
CA PHE A 140 -16.61 -19.12 3.50
C PHE A 140 -17.98 -18.55 3.82
N PHE A 141 -18.03 -17.28 4.18
CA PHE A 141 -19.27 -16.58 4.48
C PHE A 141 -19.38 -15.32 3.62
N SER A 142 -20.57 -15.02 3.11
CA SER A 142 -20.82 -13.71 2.50
C SER A 142 -22.31 -13.42 2.40
N LYS A 143 -22.67 -12.14 2.53
CA LYS A 143 -24.01 -11.65 2.18
C LYS A 143 -24.18 -11.47 0.67
N ALA A 144 -23.07 -11.28 -0.05
CA ALA A 144 -23.08 -11.08 -1.49
C ALA A 144 -22.97 -12.44 -2.19
N LYS A 145 -24.09 -12.89 -2.78
CA LYS A 145 -24.15 -14.14 -3.56
C LYS A 145 -23.08 -14.21 -4.68
N PRO A 146 -22.82 -13.14 -5.47
CA PRO A 146 -21.79 -13.18 -6.53
C PRO A 146 -20.39 -13.50 -6.01
N THR A 147 -20.04 -13.03 -4.80
CA THR A 147 -18.76 -13.34 -4.17
C THR A 147 -18.60 -14.85 -3.93
N LEU A 148 -19.65 -15.52 -3.45
CA LEU A 148 -19.61 -16.96 -3.21
C LEU A 148 -19.74 -17.77 -4.49
N GLU A 149 -20.46 -17.28 -5.50
CA GLU A 149 -20.48 -17.90 -6.83
C GLU A 149 -19.08 -17.92 -7.45
N LYS A 150 -18.31 -16.84 -7.31
CA LYS A 150 -16.89 -16.82 -7.70
C LYS A 150 -16.05 -17.83 -6.91
N ILE A 151 -16.23 -17.92 -5.59
CA ILE A 151 -15.51 -18.91 -4.77
C ILE A 151 -15.87 -20.33 -5.19
N VAL A 152 -17.15 -20.63 -5.44
CA VAL A 152 -17.59 -21.94 -5.96
C VAL A 152 -16.94 -22.24 -7.30
N HIS A 153 -16.91 -21.28 -8.22
CA HIS A 153 -16.25 -21.46 -9.50
C HIS A 153 -14.78 -21.85 -9.33
N ILE A 154 -14.03 -21.11 -8.52
CA ILE A 154 -12.60 -21.37 -8.25
C ILE A 154 -12.44 -22.75 -7.60
N LEU A 155 -13.28 -23.09 -6.62
CA LEU A 155 -13.19 -24.36 -5.91
C LEU A 155 -13.44 -25.54 -6.85
N ASN A 156 -14.52 -25.51 -7.64
CA ASN A 156 -14.86 -26.59 -8.55
C ASN A 156 -13.85 -26.70 -9.71
N HIS A 157 -13.36 -25.56 -10.22
CA HIS A 157 -12.38 -25.52 -11.32
C HIS A 157 -10.98 -25.97 -10.89
N CYS A 158 -10.47 -25.46 -9.77
CA CYS A 158 -9.07 -25.70 -9.35
C CYS A 158 -8.88 -26.97 -8.51
N PHE A 159 -9.93 -27.49 -7.86
CA PHE A 159 -9.82 -28.60 -6.91
C PHE A 159 -10.72 -29.80 -7.24
N ASP A 160 -11.33 -29.80 -8.43
CA ASP A 160 -12.20 -30.89 -8.91
C ASP A 160 -13.22 -31.34 -7.86
N CYS A 161 -13.91 -30.37 -7.26
CA CYS A 161 -14.90 -30.60 -6.22
C CYS A 161 -16.28 -30.10 -6.65
N GLU A 162 -17.33 -30.54 -5.93
CA GLU A 162 -18.69 -30.09 -6.16
C GLU A 162 -19.23 -29.33 -4.94
N VAL A 163 -18.83 -28.06 -4.80
CA VAL A 163 -19.36 -27.18 -3.76
C VAL A 163 -20.52 -26.33 -4.28
N LYS A 164 -21.47 -26.01 -3.40
CA LYS A 164 -22.60 -25.11 -3.67
C LYS A 164 -22.81 -24.16 -2.49
N PRO A 165 -23.24 -22.91 -2.73
CA PRO A 165 -23.58 -22.00 -1.64
C PRO A 165 -24.88 -22.46 -0.97
N LEU A 166 -24.87 -22.53 0.35
CA LEU A 166 -26.04 -22.82 1.16
C LEU A 166 -26.49 -21.56 1.89
N LYS A 167 -27.80 -21.42 2.17
CA LYS A 167 -28.27 -20.33 3.05
C LYS A 167 -27.86 -20.66 4.48
N ASP A 168 -27.24 -19.71 5.18
CA ASP A 168 -26.94 -19.87 6.60
C ASP A 168 -28.26 -19.80 7.37
N GLY A 169 -28.64 -20.88 8.06
CA GLY A 169 -29.89 -20.92 8.82
C GLY A 169 -29.92 -19.95 10.01
N LYS A 170 -28.77 -19.43 10.44
CA LYS A 170 -28.65 -18.55 11.62
C LYS A 170 -28.50 -17.07 11.28
N HIS A 171 -28.08 -16.76 10.06
CA HIS A 171 -27.74 -15.40 9.66
C HIS A 171 -28.20 -15.15 8.22
N GLU A 172 -28.53 -13.90 7.87
CA GLU A 172 -28.83 -13.51 6.49
C GLU A 172 -27.57 -13.46 5.62
N ARG A 173 -26.97 -14.62 5.39
CA ARG A 173 -25.78 -14.81 4.55
C ARG A 173 -25.79 -16.21 3.96
N PHE A 174 -24.85 -16.45 3.06
CA PHE A 174 -24.61 -17.76 2.49
C PHE A 174 -23.29 -18.34 3.01
N ILE A 175 -23.19 -19.67 2.99
CA ILE A 175 -22.03 -20.44 3.45
C ILE A 175 -21.60 -21.44 2.38
N ILE A 176 -20.28 -21.60 2.21
CA ILE A 176 -19.68 -22.75 1.52
C ILE A 176 -18.84 -23.51 2.55
N GLU A 177 -19.00 -24.83 2.64
CA GLU A 177 -18.13 -25.69 3.43
C GLU A 177 -17.35 -26.63 2.51
N THR A 178 -16.04 -26.77 2.72
CA THR A 178 -15.19 -27.69 1.95
C THR A 178 -14.00 -28.19 2.76
N THR A 179 -13.40 -29.29 2.32
CA THR A 179 -12.11 -29.80 2.82
C THR A 179 -11.03 -29.81 1.73
N ALA A 180 -11.42 -29.56 0.46
CA ALA A 180 -10.59 -29.78 -0.72
C ALA A 180 -9.35 -28.87 -0.80
N ILE A 181 -9.38 -27.71 -0.14
CA ILE A 181 -8.30 -26.71 -0.21
C ILE A 181 -7.37 -26.74 1.00
N THR A 182 -7.56 -27.67 1.94
CA THR A 182 -6.82 -27.67 3.21
C THR A 182 -5.31 -27.77 3.00
N ASP A 183 -4.85 -28.61 2.08
CA ASP A 183 -3.43 -28.75 1.73
C ASP A 183 -2.85 -27.44 1.15
N LEU A 184 -3.60 -26.76 0.26
CA LEU A 184 -3.20 -25.45 -0.26
C LEU A 184 -3.06 -24.43 0.88
N LEU A 185 -4.05 -24.36 1.78
CA LEU A 185 -4.01 -23.40 2.88
C LEU A 185 -2.80 -23.66 3.79
N PHE A 186 -2.48 -24.92 4.07
CA PHE A 186 -1.30 -25.28 4.87
C PHE A 186 0.01 -24.99 4.15
N GLN A 187 0.09 -25.23 2.84
CA GLN A 187 1.25 -24.83 2.03
C GLN A 187 1.54 -23.33 2.16
N TYR A 188 0.49 -22.49 2.25
CA TYR A 188 0.62 -21.04 2.46
C TYR A 188 0.60 -20.61 3.94
N HIS A 189 0.76 -21.56 4.88
CA HIS A 189 0.79 -21.32 6.32
C HIS A 189 -0.48 -20.67 6.90
N LEU A 190 -1.63 -20.94 6.29
CA LEU A 190 -2.95 -20.56 6.81
C LEU A 190 -3.52 -21.69 7.68
N ILE A 191 -3.37 -21.55 8.99
CA ILE A 191 -3.77 -22.55 9.99
C ILE A 191 -5.04 -22.16 10.77
N THR A 192 -5.54 -23.07 11.60
CA THR A 192 -6.64 -22.87 12.54
C THR A 192 -6.24 -21.95 13.70
N GLY A 193 -7.17 -21.15 14.25
CA GLY A 193 -6.92 -20.35 15.45
C GLY A 193 -7.85 -19.14 15.56
N ASN A 194 -7.86 -18.46 16.71
CA ASN A 194 -8.47 -17.14 16.83
C ASN A 194 -7.54 -16.13 16.18
N LYS A 195 -7.95 -15.58 15.03
CA LYS A 195 -7.10 -14.76 14.17
C LYS A 195 -7.29 -13.26 14.40
N ALA A 196 -8.28 -12.80 15.15
CA ALA A 196 -8.73 -11.41 15.04
C ALA A 196 -7.61 -10.37 15.28
N ASP A 197 -6.83 -10.51 16.35
CA ASP A 197 -5.77 -9.59 16.77
C ASP A 197 -4.35 -10.02 16.33
N THR A 198 -4.15 -11.30 16.00
CA THR A 198 -2.86 -11.85 15.55
C THR A 198 -2.77 -12.09 14.04
N SER A 199 -3.84 -11.79 13.28
CA SER A 199 -3.86 -11.96 11.82
C SER A 199 -2.70 -11.26 11.14
N ALA A 200 -2.14 -11.88 10.11
CA ALA A 200 -1.13 -11.31 9.25
C ALA A 200 -1.27 -11.94 7.87
N ILE A 201 -0.70 -11.31 6.84
CA ILE A 201 -0.53 -11.97 5.55
C ILE A 201 0.70 -12.88 5.69
N PRO A 202 0.57 -14.21 5.58
CA PRO A 202 1.72 -15.10 5.75
C PRO A 202 2.83 -14.76 4.77
N ALA A 203 4.08 -14.86 5.23
CA ALA A 203 5.26 -14.56 4.40
C ALA A 203 5.27 -15.39 3.10
N GLU A 204 4.78 -16.63 3.14
CA GLU A 204 4.67 -17.50 1.96
C GLU A 204 3.71 -16.93 0.92
N VAL A 205 2.58 -16.37 1.35
CA VAL A 205 1.64 -15.69 0.44
C VAL A 205 2.34 -14.50 -0.20
N LYS A 206 2.98 -13.64 0.60
CA LYS A 206 3.68 -12.44 0.10
C LYS A 206 4.75 -12.78 -0.94
N ARG A 207 5.56 -13.82 -0.70
CA ARG A 207 6.60 -14.30 -1.64
C ARG A 207 6.06 -14.70 -3.01
N HIS A 208 4.82 -15.19 -3.04
CA HIS A 208 4.17 -15.65 -4.26
C HIS A 208 3.26 -14.60 -4.91
N LEU A 209 3.17 -13.38 -4.37
CA LEU A 209 2.46 -12.30 -5.02
C LEU A 209 3.28 -11.71 -6.18
N SER A 210 2.61 -11.47 -7.30
CA SER A 210 3.19 -11.02 -8.57
C SER A 210 2.32 -9.94 -9.21
N LYS A 211 2.79 -9.32 -10.28
CA LYS A 211 1.99 -8.34 -11.05
C LYS A 211 0.71 -8.95 -11.62
N GLU A 212 0.74 -10.24 -11.97
CA GLU A 212 -0.40 -10.96 -12.54
C GLU A 212 -1.50 -11.29 -11.51
N ASN A 213 -1.13 -11.52 -10.25
CA ASN A 213 -2.05 -12.06 -9.25
C ASN A 213 -2.40 -11.10 -8.10
N PHE A 214 -1.60 -10.06 -7.88
CA PHE A 214 -1.75 -9.18 -6.72
C PHE A 214 -3.11 -8.49 -6.64
N TYR A 215 -3.63 -8.01 -7.77
CA TYR A 215 -4.92 -7.32 -7.77
C TYR A 215 -6.08 -8.28 -7.52
N SER A 216 -5.95 -9.56 -7.88
CA SER A 216 -6.91 -10.59 -7.51
C SER A 216 -6.85 -10.92 -6.03
N PHE A 217 -5.64 -11.04 -5.46
CA PHE A 217 -5.46 -11.17 -4.01
C PHE A 217 -6.09 -10.02 -3.23
N LEU A 218 -5.78 -8.78 -3.63
CA LEU A 218 -6.35 -7.58 -3.02
C LEU A 218 -7.88 -7.53 -3.17
N ALA A 219 -8.43 -7.93 -4.33
CA ALA A 219 -9.87 -8.03 -4.51
C ALA A 219 -10.51 -9.08 -3.58
N GLY A 220 -9.84 -10.21 -3.34
CA GLY A 220 -10.30 -11.22 -2.38
C GLY A 220 -10.42 -10.67 -0.97
N LEU A 221 -9.39 -9.96 -0.50
CA LEU A 221 -9.40 -9.27 0.80
C LEU A 221 -10.51 -8.21 0.90
N ILE A 222 -10.72 -7.45 -0.17
CA ILE A 222 -11.76 -6.41 -0.19
C ILE A 222 -13.14 -7.06 -0.20
N ASP A 223 -13.34 -8.12 -0.99
CA ASP A 223 -14.61 -8.82 -1.09
C ASP A 223 -14.99 -9.57 0.20
N SER A 224 -14.02 -9.92 1.06
CA SER A 224 -14.29 -10.45 2.40
C SER A 224 -14.74 -9.34 3.36
N ASP A 225 -13.81 -8.53 3.87
CA ASP A 225 -14.04 -7.54 4.96
C ASP A 225 -13.86 -6.10 4.53
N GLY A 226 -13.47 -5.87 3.27
CA GLY A 226 -13.39 -4.54 2.72
C GLY A 226 -14.76 -3.90 2.51
N HIS A 227 -14.75 -2.57 2.58
CA HIS A 227 -15.87 -1.70 2.28
C HIS A 227 -15.49 -0.73 1.15
N ILE A 228 -16.41 -0.49 0.22
CA ILE A 228 -16.27 0.55 -0.79
C ILE A 228 -17.31 1.61 -0.48
N ASP A 229 -16.84 2.82 -0.19
CA ASP A 229 -17.69 3.96 0.10
C ASP A 229 -18.58 4.27 -1.12
N LYS A 230 -19.90 4.29 -0.92
CA LYS A 230 -20.87 4.46 -1.99
C LYS A 230 -20.86 5.86 -2.62
N ARG A 231 -20.38 6.87 -1.90
CA ARG A 231 -20.38 8.26 -2.34
C ARG A 231 -19.15 8.56 -3.20
N ASP A 232 -17.98 8.16 -2.72
CA ASP A 232 -16.72 8.59 -3.31
C ASP A 232 -15.92 7.45 -3.94
N GLY A 233 -16.19 6.19 -3.58
CA GLY A 233 -15.48 5.01 -4.10
C GLY A 233 -14.15 4.72 -3.40
N ASN A 234 -13.94 5.24 -2.18
CA ASN A 234 -12.79 4.85 -1.36
C ASN A 234 -12.90 3.37 -0.97
N ILE A 235 -11.82 2.61 -1.08
CA ILE A 235 -11.74 1.27 -0.51
C ILE A 235 -11.19 1.40 0.90
N GLU A 236 -11.82 0.69 1.83
CA GLU A 236 -11.45 0.65 3.24
C GLU A 236 -11.39 -0.79 3.73
N TYR A 237 -10.36 -1.12 4.48
CA TYR A 237 -10.22 -2.40 5.15
C TYR A 237 -9.95 -2.14 6.64
N CYS A 238 -10.80 -2.66 7.52
CA CYS A 238 -10.68 -2.46 8.96
C CYS A 238 -10.28 -3.77 9.64
N THR A 239 -9.28 -3.72 10.51
CA THR A 239 -8.82 -4.89 11.28
C THR A 239 -8.35 -4.45 12.67
N VAL A 240 -8.45 -5.33 13.66
CA VAL A 240 -7.86 -5.11 14.99
C VAL A 240 -6.41 -5.56 15.06
N SER A 241 -5.93 -6.34 14.09
CA SER A 241 -4.51 -6.68 13.95
C SER A 241 -3.75 -5.55 13.26
N GLU A 242 -2.81 -4.91 13.98
CA GLU A 242 -1.91 -3.94 13.38
C GLU A 242 -1.04 -4.57 12.30
N LYS A 243 -0.57 -5.79 12.53
CA LYS A 243 0.31 -6.51 11.61
C LYS A 243 -0.38 -6.76 10.26
N MET A 244 -1.65 -7.13 10.29
CA MET A 244 -2.47 -7.27 9.07
C MET A 244 -2.58 -5.95 8.31
N ALA A 245 -2.86 -4.85 9.02
CA ALA A 245 -2.94 -3.53 8.40
C ALA A 245 -1.60 -3.11 7.77
N ASP A 246 -0.48 -3.35 8.47
CA ASP A 246 0.86 -3.09 7.96
C ASP A 246 1.19 -3.92 6.73
N ASP A 247 0.87 -5.21 6.75
CA ASP A 247 1.10 -6.12 5.62
C ASP A 247 0.30 -5.68 4.37
N ILE A 248 -0.94 -5.22 4.54
CA ILE A 248 -1.74 -4.72 3.41
C ILE A 248 -1.10 -3.46 2.84
N VAL A 249 -0.65 -2.52 3.68
CA VAL A 249 -0.03 -1.29 3.16
C VAL A 249 1.35 -1.54 2.55
N GLU A 250 2.14 -2.41 3.15
CA GLU A 250 3.42 -2.88 2.58
C GLU A 250 3.18 -3.42 1.16
N MET A 251 2.29 -4.42 1.02
CA MET A 251 2.03 -5.04 -0.27
C MET A 251 1.41 -4.07 -1.28
N CYS A 252 0.50 -3.20 -0.85
CA CYS A 252 -0.01 -2.11 -1.68
C CYS A 252 1.13 -1.22 -2.17
N THR A 253 2.01 -0.78 -1.27
CA THR A 253 3.11 0.13 -1.62
C THR A 253 4.10 -0.51 -2.58
N ILE A 254 4.47 -1.78 -2.37
CA ILE A 254 5.33 -2.54 -3.29
C ILE A 254 4.66 -2.66 -4.66
N ALA A 255 3.35 -2.89 -4.72
CA ALA A 255 2.58 -2.96 -5.95
C ALA A 255 2.29 -1.60 -6.62
N GLY A 256 2.83 -0.49 -6.08
CA GLY A 256 2.59 0.87 -6.58
C GLY A 256 1.18 1.40 -6.29
N VAL A 257 0.48 0.78 -5.34
CA VAL A 257 -0.84 1.20 -4.87
C VAL A 257 -0.68 2.15 -3.69
N LEU A 258 -1.16 3.37 -3.89
CA LEU A 258 -1.14 4.41 -2.87
C LEU A 258 -2.22 4.17 -1.81
N SER A 259 -1.80 3.71 -0.63
CA SER A 259 -2.65 3.47 0.53
C SER A 259 -2.15 4.18 1.80
N SER A 260 -3.00 4.26 2.83
CA SER A 260 -2.65 4.80 4.15
C SER A 260 -3.27 3.97 5.28
N LYS A 261 -2.59 3.90 6.43
CA LYS A 261 -3.10 3.31 7.68
C LYS A 261 -3.49 4.41 8.66
N HIS A 262 -4.62 4.25 9.33
CA HIS A 262 -5.07 5.14 10.41
C HIS A 262 -5.57 4.31 11.60
N GLY A 263 -5.15 4.67 12.82
CA GLY A 263 -5.74 4.12 14.04
C GLY A 263 -7.05 4.83 14.38
N LYS A 264 -8.10 4.06 14.72
CA LYS A 264 -9.38 4.56 15.21
C LYS A 264 -9.69 3.87 16.52
N ILE A 265 -9.75 4.64 17.60
CA ILE A 265 -10.24 4.15 18.90
C ILE A 265 -11.74 3.90 18.78
N THR A 266 -12.17 2.70 19.13
CA THR A 266 -13.60 2.36 19.14
C THR A 266 -14.29 2.97 20.35
N ARG A 267 -15.56 3.35 20.20
CA ARG A 267 -16.40 3.84 21.32
C ARG A 267 -16.91 2.70 22.23
N LYS A 268 -16.60 1.44 21.92
CA LYS A 268 -17.03 0.30 22.76
C LYS A 268 -16.19 0.27 24.03
N GLU A 269 -16.78 -0.22 25.12
CA GLU A 269 -16.28 -0.21 26.51
C GLU A 269 -14.84 -0.73 26.70
N THR A 270 -14.28 -1.45 25.73
CA THR A 270 -12.94 -2.07 25.81
C THR A 270 -11.81 -1.20 25.24
N GLY A 271 -12.08 -0.04 24.64
CA GLY A 271 -11.04 0.88 24.15
C GLY A 271 -10.14 0.32 23.03
N VAL A 272 -10.54 -0.77 22.37
CA VAL A 272 -9.73 -1.44 21.34
C VAL A 272 -9.50 -0.52 20.14
N ILE A 273 -8.24 -0.42 19.73
CA ILE A 273 -7.81 0.31 18.53
C ILE A 273 -8.14 -0.57 17.30
N ILE A 274 -8.92 -0.01 16.37
CA ILE A 274 -9.09 -0.59 15.02
C ILE A 274 -8.17 0.15 14.06
N TYR A 275 -7.43 -0.61 13.27
CA TYR A 275 -6.62 -0.10 12.18
C TYR A 275 -7.44 -0.08 10.89
N ARG A 276 -7.52 1.09 10.26
CA ARG A 276 -8.21 1.31 8.99
C ARG A 276 -7.17 1.58 7.90
N VAL A 277 -7.11 0.67 6.93
CA VAL A 277 -6.35 0.86 5.69
C VAL A 277 -7.27 1.48 4.65
N VAL A 278 -6.82 2.54 3.99
CA VAL A 278 -7.60 3.29 2.99
C VAL A 278 -6.84 3.35 1.68
N ILE A 279 -7.51 2.97 0.58
CA ILE A 279 -7.12 3.28 -0.79
C ILE A 279 -8.07 4.37 -1.29
N SER A 280 -7.51 5.55 -1.55
CA SER A 280 -8.27 6.73 -1.97
C SER A 280 -9.06 6.49 -3.26
N ALA A 281 -10.20 7.17 -3.40
CA ALA A 281 -11.07 7.10 -4.58
C ALA A 281 -10.32 7.29 -5.90
N SER A 282 -9.35 8.22 -5.95
CA SER A 282 -8.52 8.41 -7.15
C SER A 282 -7.69 7.18 -7.48
N GLN A 283 -7.08 6.58 -6.46
CA GLN A 283 -6.30 5.36 -6.64
C GLN A 283 -7.23 4.19 -7.02
N THR A 284 -8.39 4.08 -6.39
CA THR A 284 -9.39 3.05 -6.72
C THR A 284 -9.86 3.15 -8.17
N THR A 285 -10.13 4.36 -8.67
CA THR A 285 -10.49 4.59 -10.07
C THR A 285 -9.38 4.16 -11.04
N LEU A 286 -8.11 4.43 -10.73
CA LEU A 286 -6.98 3.95 -11.54
C LEU A 286 -6.88 2.42 -11.59
N LEU A 287 -7.37 1.74 -10.55
CA LEU A 287 -7.29 0.30 -10.39
C LEU A 287 -8.58 -0.43 -10.79
N LYS A 288 -9.65 0.29 -11.15
CA LYS A 288 -11.00 -0.27 -11.36
C LYS A 288 -11.01 -1.48 -12.30
N GLU A 289 -10.26 -1.41 -13.40
CA GLU A 289 -10.19 -2.49 -14.38
C GLU A 289 -9.29 -3.65 -13.93
N LYS A 290 -8.27 -3.38 -13.11
CA LYS A 290 -7.36 -4.39 -12.58
C LYS A 290 -7.94 -5.18 -11.42
N LEU A 291 -8.90 -4.60 -10.69
CA LEU A 291 -9.52 -5.20 -9.50
C LEU A 291 -10.79 -6.00 -9.89
N PRO A 292 -10.75 -7.35 -9.85
CA PRO A 292 -11.89 -8.20 -10.19
C PRO A 292 -12.88 -8.34 -8.99
N LEU A 293 -13.32 -7.20 -8.47
CA LEU A 293 -14.23 -7.08 -7.33
C LEU A 293 -15.62 -7.62 -7.66
N GLN A 294 -16.20 -8.35 -6.71
CA GLN A 294 -17.57 -8.87 -6.81
C GLN A 294 -18.59 -7.95 -6.13
N LYS A 295 -18.15 -7.07 -5.22
CA LYS A 295 -19.00 -6.10 -4.54
C LYS A 295 -18.52 -4.65 -4.70
N GLY A 296 -19.45 -3.70 -4.73
CA GLY A 296 -19.16 -2.26 -4.69
C GLY A 296 -18.45 -1.66 -5.90
N LYS A 297 -18.13 -2.45 -6.95
CA LYS A 297 -17.43 -1.96 -8.15
C LYS A 297 -18.17 -0.82 -8.87
N THR A 298 -19.51 -0.81 -8.80
CA THR A 298 -20.35 0.25 -9.36
C THR A 298 -20.21 1.60 -8.65
N SER A 299 -19.75 1.62 -7.40
CA SER A 299 -19.45 2.85 -6.65
C SER A 299 -18.12 3.47 -7.03
N ILE A 300 -17.30 2.79 -7.83
CA ILE A 300 -16.01 3.29 -8.32
C ILE A 300 -16.24 4.08 -9.62
N LYS A 301 -15.76 5.32 -9.67
CA LYS A 301 -15.85 6.17 -10.86
C LYS A 301 -15.06 5.58 -12.03
N ASP A 302 -15.57 5.74 -13.24
CA ASP A 302 -14.95 5.24 -14.48
C ASP A 302 -13.68 5.99 -14.88
N GLY A 303 -13.51 7.23 -14.41
CA GLY A 303 -12.39 8.06 -14.81
C GLY A 303 -12.03 9.11 -13.77
N LEU A 304 -10.75 9.47 -13.77
CA LEU A 304 -10.25 10.56 -12.94
C LEU A 304 -10.71 11.92 -13.46
N SER A 305 -11.00 12.83 -12.54
CA SER A 305 -11.13 14.26 -12.89
C SER A 305 -9.81 14.80 -13.46
N ASN A 306 -9.87 15.85 -14.28
CA ASN A 306 -8.67 16.49 -14.84
C ASN A 306 -7.69 16.99 -13.77
N ARG A 307 -8.19 17.31 -12.57
CA ARG A 307 -7.36 17.63 -11.40
C ARG A 307 -6.60 16.40 -10.90
N LEU A 308 -7.29 15.28 -10.72
CA LEU A 308 -6.72 14.03 -10.20
C LEU A 308 -5.75 13.38 -11.19
N LYS A 309 -5.95 13.52 -12.50
CA LYS A 309 -4.99 13.08 -13.53
C LYS A 309 -3.60 13.72 -13.41
N ARG A 310 -3.50 14.85 -12.69
CA ARG A 310 -2.24 15.58 -12.45
C ARG A 310 -1.65 15.29 -11.08
N HIS A 311 -2.26 14.43 -10.27
CA HIS A 311 -1.68 14.04 -9.00
C HIS A 311 -0.40 13.24 -9.26
N LEU A 312 0.61 13.59 -8.50
CA LEU A 312 1.92 12.99 -8.56
C LEU A 312 2.04 12.01 -7.40
N PRO A 313 2.87 10.96 -7.54
CA PRO A 313 3.09 9.97 -6.49
C PRO A 313 4.03 10.56 -5.44
N ILE A 314 3.48 11.43 -4.62
CA ILE A 314 4.19 12.21 -3.61
C ILE A 314 3.44 12.17 -2.29
N VAL A 315 4.16 12.48 -1.22
CA VAL A 315 3.60 12.73 0.10
C VAL A 315 4.11 14.06 0.62
N ARG A 316 3.22 14.85 1.22
CA ARG A 316 3.59 16.16 1.74
C ARG A 316 4.12 16.06 3.17
N VAL A 317 5.27 16.66 3.44
CA VAL A 317 5.83 16.79 4.80
C VAL A 317 4.89 17.66 5.63
N SER A 318 4.45 17.12 6.76
CA SER A 318 3.57 17.81 7.71
C SER A 318 4.37 18.56 8.78
N ARG A 319 5.44 17.94 9.29
CA ARG A 319 6.40 18.51 10.25
C ARG A 319 7.66 17.65 10.34
N THR A 320 8.72 18.25 10.87
CA THR A 320 9.94 17.58 11.33
C THR A 320 10.13 17.86 12.82
N SER A 321 10.76 16.95 13.55
CA SER A 321 11.11 17.15 14.97
C SER A 321 12.41 16.46 15.32
N LYS A 322 13.24 17.12 16.13
CA LYS A 322 14.41 16.50 16.74
C LYS A 322 13.97 15.67 17.96
N LEU A 323 14.46 14.45 18.07
CA LEU A 323 14.22 13.55 19.19
C LEU A 323 15.55 12.94 19.61
N GLU A 324 15.80 12.88 20.92
CA GLU A 324 16.83 12.00 21.44
C GLU A 324 16.29 10.57 21.41
N VAL A 325 17.04 9.68 20.75
CA VAL A 325 16.71 8.26 20.70
C VAL A 325 17.58 7.51 21.69
N GLN A 326 16.97 6.56 22.40
CA GLN A 326 17.71 5.69 23.34
C GLN A 326 18.63 4.73 22.60
N ASP A 327 18.14 4.17 21.50
CA ASP A 327 18.92 3.36 20.57
C ASP A 327 19.40 4.24 19.41
N ASN A 328 20.72 4.33 19.30
CA ASN A 328 21.41 5.20 18.36
C ASN A 328 22.04 4.42 17.20
N GLU A 329 21.80 3.10 17.13
CA GLU A 329 22.16 2.31 15.97
C GLU A 329 21.34 2.75 14.76
N PHE A 330 22.04 2.98 13.66
CA PHE A 330 21.43 3.39 12.40
C PHE A 330 21.87 2.45 11.30
N TYR A 331 20.89 1.94 10.56
CA TYR A 331 21.10 1.02 9.46
C TYR A 331 20.83 1.75 8.14
N ASP A 332 21.69 1.48 7.15
CA ASP A 332 21.50 1.94 5.79
C ASP A 332 21.82 0.79 4.81
N LEU A 333 21.28 0.89 3.60
CA LEU A 333 21.41 -0.12 2.55
C LEU A 333 22.22 0.43 1.39
N THR A 334 23.38 -0.17 1.13
CA THR A 334 24.09 0.07 -0.14
C THR A 334 23.44 -0.75 -1.25
N THR A 335 22.95 -0.09 -2.30
CA THR A 335 22.32 -0.73 -3.46
C THR A 335 23.15 -0.46 -4.71
N LYS A 336 23.30 -1.48 -5.58
CA LYS A 336 24.30 -1.51 -6.67
C LYS A 336 24.02 -0.53 -7.84
N HIS A 337 22.77 -0.19 -8.09
CA HIS A 337 22.36 0.47 -9.34
C HIS A 337 21.72 1.83 -9.11
N ASN A 338 20.53 1.84 -8.50
CA ASN A 338 19.73 3.04 -8.40
C ASN A 338 20.11 3.91 -7.19
N HIS A 339 21.00 3.42 -6.33
CA HIS A 339 21.45 4.07 -5.10
C HIS A 339 20.30 4.54 -4.18
N ASN A 340 19.17 3.84 -4.22
CA ASN A 340 18.00 4.12 -3.40
C ASN A 340 17.26 2.84 -2.99
N TYR A 341 16.36 2.98 -2.04
CA TYR A 341 15.45 1.95 -1.55
C TYR A 341 14.14 2.56 -1.04
N LEU A 342 13.17 1.71 -0.73
CA LEU A 342 11.89 2.11 -0.15
C LEU A 342 11.94 1.97 1.38
N ALA A 343 11.54 3.02 2.09
CA ALA A 343 11.47 2.99 3.55
C ALA A 343 10.34 3.84 4.12
N GLY A 344 9.94 3.52 5.35
CA GLY A 344 9.01 4.30 6.16
C GLY A 344 7.93 3.47 6.86
N ASN A 345 7.44 3.97 7.98
CA ASN A 345 6.34 3.32 8.70
C ASN A 345 5.01 3.75 8.09
N ASN A 346 4.05 2.82 8.01
CA ASN A 346 2.71 2.98 7.45
C ASN A 346 2.63 3.21 5.93
N SER A 347 3.70 3.64 5.28
CA SER A 347 3.85 3.68 3.82
C SER A 347 5.30 3.94 3.46
N PHE A 348 5.74 3.50 2.27
CA PHE A 348 7.13 3.67 1.84
C PHE A 348 7.30 4.83 0.86
N VAL A 349 8.41 5.54 1.03
CA VAL A 349 8.90 6.58 0.11
C VAL A 349 10.27 6.18 -0.43
N PHE A 350 10.68 6.80 -1.54
CA PHE A 350 12.04 6.64 -2.02
C PHE A 350 13.00 7.37 -1.09
N VAL A 351 14.03 6.65 -0.67
CA VAL A 351 15.11 7.13 0.17
C VAL A 351 16.44 6.79 -0.48
N HIS A 352 17.36 7.74 -0.49
CA HIS A 352 18.67 7.56 -1.12
C HIS A 352 19.63 6.92 -0.11
N ASN A 353 20.52 6.03 -0.55
CA ASN A 353 21.52 5.42 0.33
C ASN A 353 22.68 6.36 0.70
N THR A 354 23.29 6.18 1.87
CA THR A 354 24.34 7.07 2.39
C THR A 354 25.66 7.05 1.59
N VAL A 355 25.85 6.11 0.66
CA VAL A 355 27.10 5.97 -0.13
C VAL A 355 27.45 7.23 -0.93
N LEU A 356 26.47 8.08 -1.26
CA LEU A 356 26.71 9.33 -1.98
C LEU A 356 27.63 10.31 -1.22
N HIS A 357 27.59 10.32 0.11
CA HIS A 357 28.39 11.23 0.93
C HIS A 357 29.89 10.93 0.86
N LEU A 358 30.24 9.65 0.68
CA LEU A 358 31.62 9.23 0.38
C LEU A 358 32.07 9.78 -0.99
N TYR A 359 31.17 9.84 -1.98
CA TYR A 359 31.45 10.46 -3.29
C TYR A 359 31.49 11.99 -3.24
N MET A 360 30.78 12.63 -2.30
CA MET A 360 30.80 14.08 -2.09
C MET A 360 31.98 14.57 -1.20
N ASN A 361 32.95 13.70 -0.88
CA ASN A 361 34.09 14.01 -0.01
C ASN A 361 33.70 14.44 1.43
N GLU A 362 32.52 14.05 1.91
CA GLU A 362 32.11 14.30 3.28
C GLU A 362 32.67 13.21 4.20
N ARG A 363 33.36 13.60 5.29
CA ARG A 363 33.92 12.65 6.26
C ARG A 363 32.84 12.24 7.26
N ILE A 364 32.46 10.98 7.24
CA ILE A 364 31.53 10.36 8.19
C ILE A 364 32.35 9.76 9.34
N SER A 365 32.13 10.23 10.58
CA SER A 365 32.76 9.67 11.78
C SER A 365 31.77 8.80 12.55
N GLY A 366 32.21 7.65 13.04
CA GLY A 366 31.39 6.75 13.89
C GLY A 366 30.55 5.72 13.11
N ALA A 367 30.68 5.64 11.79
CA ALA A 367 30.11 4.55 11.00
C ALA A 367 31.01 3.31 11.07
N GLN A 368 30.42 2.14 11.33
CA GLN A 368 31.08 0.84 11.14
C GLN A 368 30.65 0.30 9.77
N ALA A 369 31.61 -0.20 8.99
CA ALA A 369 31.40 -0.68 7.62
C ALA A 369 31.01 -2.16 7.59
#